data_AF-K5ZY43-F1
#
_entry.id   AF-K5ZY43-F1
#
_cell.length_a   1.000
_cell.length_b   1.000
_cell.length_c   1.000
_cell.angle_alpha   90.00
_cell.angle_beta   90.00
_cell.angle_gamma   90.00
#
_symmetry.space_group_name_H-M   'P 1'
#
loop_
_entity.id
_entity.type
_entity.pdbx_description
1 polymer ?
#
loop_
_entity_poly.entity_id
_entity_poly.type
_entity_poly.pdbx_seq_one_letter_code
_entity_poly.pdbx_strand_id
1 'polypeptide(L)'
;MDAISCILVYDAILLLLLWGYFKKVGWVLNGTSYILLFLFLCSVISTFYFISVNGVIRDYDNITMPPFLYMILCYIISIYPIYLFDSKKRRIIITTEQYLFIRMFSIFLIVISVEPLLENLYRLNDIIGDSSSIYRMYDDREEYLSFWGRKLHAISTYFNVLYPVLILLFLYRKEHYSIVIGLLFVTLNYWLHELGLGGRSKMVQSILYSIAVYFLMRKYLALEIDKKIRLYGGVILLLGILFVVIISFSRFDSMASSSNVDSIWIWLGLYAGEGPLNFNSLMWNVTESTNGDNTFIFLRDLFGMSDASSVEDIYRSNLKLGIPENIFYTYIGSIYKDYNLLGTILFLFIFSTLVSFVLKSKQNGFSIVQIIILSIWMKILSVPTFYTYTTWIEQFNLLFVYLFCIYLYMLKFGRKTMFRYR
;
A
#
# COMPACT_ATOMS: atom_id res chain seq x y z
N MET A 1 -1.86 -13.95 -31.20
CA MET A 1 -1.31 -12.64 -30.85
C MET A 1 0.04 -12.90 -30.20
N ASP A 2 1.06 -12.18 -30.60
CA ASP A 2 2.37 -12.19 -29.95
C ASP A 2 2.31 -11.48 -28.58
N ALA A 3 3.31 -11.76 -27.73
CA ALA A 3 3.38 -11.29 -26.35
C ALA A 3 3.19 -9.76 -26.23
N ILE A 4 3.91 -8.99 -27.05
CA ILE A 4 3.82 -7.52 -27.03
C ILE A 4 2.43 -7.03 -27.42
N SER A 5 1.76 -7.64 -28.40
CA SER A 5 0.38 -7.29 -28.74
C SER A 5 -0.59 -7.58 -27.60
N CYS A 6 -0.40 -8.68 -26.85
CA CYS A 6 -1.21 -8.97 -25.66
C CYS A 6 -1.05 -7.88 -24.60
N ILE A 7 0.18 -7.40 -24.36
CA ILE A 7 0.45 -6.32 -23.38
C ILE A 7 -0.17 -5.00 -23.87
N LEU A 8 -0.03 -4.65 -25.15
CA LEU A 8 -0.63 -3.43 -25.69
C LEU A 8 -2.17 -3.44 -25.63
N VAL A 9 -2.79 -4.61 -25.82
CA VAL A 9 -4.25 -4.75 -25.62
C VAL A 9 -4.62 -4.60 -24.14
N TYR A 10 -3.81 -5.14 -23.22
CA TYR A 10 -3.99 -4.92 -21.79
C TYR A 10 -3.92 -3.41 -21.42
N ASP A 11 -2.94 -2.68 -21.95
CA ASP A 11 -2.81 -1.22 -21.81
C ASP A 11 -4.04 -0.48 -22.33
N ALA A 12 -4.49 -0.85 -23.54
CA ALA A 12 -5.65 -0.23 -24.18
C ALA A 12 -6.93 -0.44 -23.36
N ILE A 13 -7.16 -1.64 -22.80
CA ILE A 13 -8.33 -1.90 -21.98
C ILE A 13 -8.31 -1.06 -20.69
N LEU A 14 -7.16 -0.96 -20.01
CA LEU A 14 -7.04 -0.14 -18.81
C LEU A 14 -7.24 1.36 -19.11
N LEU A 15 -6.71 1.84 -20.23
CA LEU A 15 -6.97 3.20 -20.72
C LEU A 15 -8.46 3.43 -20.99
N LEU A 16 -9.14 2.47 -21.63
CA LEU A 16 -10.57 2.55 -21.90
C LEU A 16 -11.41 2.56 -20.61
N LEU A 17 -11.01 1.79 -19.58
CA LEU A 17 -11.65 1.83 -18.27
C LEU A 17 -11.48 3.20 -17.60
N LEU A 18 -10.26 3.76 -17.62
CA LEU A 18 -9.97 5.09 -17.09
C LEU A 18 -10.76 6.18 -17.83
N TRP A 19 -10.73 6.15 -19.17
CA TRP A 19 -11.46 7.09 -20.01
C TRP A 19 -12.98 6.97 -19.81
N GLY A 20 -13.50 5.74 -19.78
CA GLY A 20 -14.91 5.48 -19.51
C GLY A 20 -15.36 6.01 -18.15
N TYR A 21 -14.51 5.90 -17.14
CA TYR A 21 -14.75 6.52 -15.83
C TYR A 21 -14.82 8.04 -15.90
N PHE A 22 -13.83 8.70 -16.51
CA PHE A 22 -13.83 10.16 -16.66
C PHE A 22 -14.98 10.66 -17.52
N LYS A 23 -15.39 9.93 -18.57
CA LYS A 23 -16.58 10.27 -19.36
C LYS A 23 -17.86 10.24 -18.52
N LYS A 24 -17.95 9.33 -17.55
CA LYS A 24 -19.12 9.16 -16.68
C LYS A 24 -19.18 10.19 -15.55
N VAL A 25 -18.05 10.48 -14.91
CA VAL A 25 -18.00 11.29 -13.67
C VAL A 25 -17.46 12.71 -13.91
N GLY A 26 -16.96 12.99 -15.11
CA GLY A 26 -16.17 14.17 -15.42
C GLY A 26 -14.70 14.00 -15.04
N TRP A 27 -13.85 14.97 -15.40
CA TRP A 27 -12.42 15.01 -15.10
C TRP A 27 -12.14 15.30 -13.61
N VAL A 28 -12.57 14.40 -12.74
CA VAL A 28 -12.44 14.52 -11.28
C VAL A 28 -11.41 13.51 -10.78
N LEU A 29 -10.32 14.00 -10.18
CA LEU A 29 -9.34 13.15 -9.51
C LEU A 29 -9.79 12.84 -8.07
N ASN A 30 -10.13 11.58 -7.84
CA ASN A 30 -10.63 10.95 -6.61
C ASN A 30 -10.03 9.54 -6.45
N GLY A 31 -10.45 8.77 -5.44
CA GLY A 31 -9.87 7.45 -5.17
C GLY A 31 -9.97 6.48 -6.36
N THR A 32 -11.12 6.44 -7.03
CA THR A 32 -11.36 5.54 -8.17
C THR A 32 -10.47 5.89 -9.38
N SER A 33 -10.45 7.16 -9.77
CA SER A 33 -9.60 7.61 -10.88
C SER A 33 -8.11 7.49 -10.56
N TYR A 34 -7.71 7.67 -9.29
CA TYR A 34 -6.33 7.41 -8.85
C TYR A 34 -5.93 5.95 -9.08
N ILE A 35 -6.75 4.98 -8.65
CA ILE A 35 -6.43 3.56 -8.86
C ILE A 35 -6.39 3.22 -10.35
N LEU A 36 -7.37 3.66 -11.13
CA LEU A 36 -7.41 3.40 -12.58
C LEU A 36 -6.21 4.02 -13.30
N LEU A 37 -5.84 5.25 -12.95
CA LEU A 37 -4.65 5.91 -13.48
C LEU A 37 -3.38 5.16 -13.10
N PHE A 38 -3.27 4.74 -11.83
CA PHE A 38 -2.11 4.00 -11.35
C PHE A 38 -1.96 2.65 -12.06
N LEU A 39 -3.06 1.90 -12.23
CA LEU A 39 -3.06 0.63 -12.98
C LEU A 39 -2.64 0.84 -14.44
N PHE A 40 -3.17 1.86 -15.11
CA PHE A 40 -2.78 2.20 -16.47
C PHE A 40 -1.30 2.58 -16.58
N LEU A 41 -0.77 3.38 -15.63
CA LEU A 41 0.66 3.71 -15.61
C LEU A 41 1.53 2.48 -15.38
N CYS A 42 1.12 1.57 -14.49
CA CYS A 42 1.82 0.30 -14.27
C CYS A 42 1.84 -0.57 -15.54
N SER A 43 0.74 -0.61 -16.29
CA SER A 43 0.66 -1.39 -17.52
C SER A 43 1.57 -0.82 -18.61
N VAL A 44 1.56 0.50 -18.81
CA VAL A 44 2.50 1.18 -19.72
C VAL A 44 3.96 0.92 -19.31
N ILE A 45 4.28 0.99 -18.02
CA ILE A 45 5.62 0.64 -17.52
C ILE A 45 5.93 -0.84 -17.75
N SER A 46 4.94 -1.74 -17.67
CA SER A 46 5.10 -3.16 -18.02
C SER A 46 5.53 -3.33 -19.48
N THR A 47 4.95 -2.56 -20.40
CA THR A 47 5.34 -2.55 -21.82
C THR A 47 6.81 -2.15 -22.01
N PHE A 48 7.25 -1.06 -21.39
CA PHE A 48 8.66 -0.64 -21.47
C PHE A 48 9.62 -1.61 -20.78
N TYR A 49 9.19 -2.20 -19.66
CA TYR A 49 9.97 -3.22 -18.96
C TYR A 49 10.14 -4.46 -19.82
N PHE A 50 9.06 -4.98 -20.42
CA PHE A 50 9.10 -6.12 -21.35
C PHE A 50 10.13 -5.90 -22.47
N ILE A 51 10.10 -4.74 -23.13
CA ILE A 51 11.06 -4.39 -24.20
C ILE A 51 12.50 -4.39 -23.68
N SER A 52 12.71 -3.96 -22.44
CA SER A 52 14.05 -3.82 -21.84
C SER A 52 14.63 -5.14 -21.34
N VAL A 53 13.80 -6.14 -20.99
CA VAL A 53 14.26 -7.35 -20.28
C VAL A 53 14.00 -8.67 -21.02
N ASN A 54 13.03 -8.72 -21.94
CA ASN A 54 12.63 -9.96 -22.60
C ASN A 54 13.77 -10.51 -23.49
N GLY A 55 14.08 -11.79 -23.35
CA GLY A 55 15.17 -12.45 -24.09
C GLY A 55 16.58 -12.07 -23.63
N VAL A 56 16.71 -11.25 -22.58
CA VAL A 56 18.00 -10.81 -22.03
C VAL A 56 18.13 -11.16 -20.55
N ILE A 57 17.18 -10.69 -19.73
CA ILE A 57 17.14 -10.94 -18.27
C ILE A 57 16.00 -11.90 -17.91
N ARG A 58 14.88 -11.80 -18.61
CA ARG A 58 13.66 -12.60 -18.37
C ARG A 58 13.18 -13.22 -19.67
N ASP A 59 12.46 -14.32 -19.53
CA ASP A 59 11.70 -14.93 -20.62
C ASP A 59 10.20 -14.68 -20.39
N TYR A 60 9.61 -13.85 -21.23
CA TYR A 60 8.20 -13.49 -21.26
C TYR A 60 7.53 -13.89 -22.59
N ASP A 61 8.13 -14.81 -23.36
CA ASP A 61 7.62 -15.21 -24.68
C ASP A 61 6.27 -15.94 -24.60
N ASN A 62 5.97 -16.53 -23.44
CA ASN A 62 4.73 -17.27 -23.17
C ASN A 62 3.54 -16.39 -22.75
N ILE A 63 3.65 -15.06 -22.85
CA ILE A 63 2.54 -14.16 -22.49
C ILE A 63 1.35 -14.37 -23.42
N THR A 64 0.17 -14.55 -22.82
CA THR A 64 -1.09 -14.72 -23.54
C THR A 64 -2.15 -13.73 -23.05
N MET A 65 -3.27 -13.62 -23.76
CA MET A 65 -4.34 -12.68 -23.40
C MET A 65 -5.21 -13.10 -22.19
N PRO A 66 -5.57 -14.40 -21.99
CA PRO A 66 -6.47 -14.80 -20.90
C PRO A 66 -6.06 -14.35 -19.48
N PRO A 67 -4.78 -14.43 -19.06
CA PRO A 67 -4.37 -13.98 -17.72
C PRO A 67 -4.57 -12.48 -17.52
N PHE A 68 -4.38 -11.66 -18.56
CA PHE A 68 -4.63 -10.22 -18.48
C PHE A 68 -6.12 -9.89 -18.36
N LEU A 69 -6.98 -10.58 -19.12
CA LEU A 69 -8.44 -10.42 -18.99
C LEU A 69 -8.92 -10.82 -17.59
N TYR A 70 -8.35 -11.89 -17.04
CA TYR A 70 -8.60 -12.31 -15.67
C TYR A 70 -8.19 -11.25 -14.64
N MET A 71 -6.98 -10.67 -14.78
CA MET A 71 -6.54 -9.59 -13.89
C MET A 71 -7.47 -8.37 -13.98
N ILE A 72 -7.89 -7.98 -15.19
CA ILE A 72 -8.84 -6.88 -15.40
C ILE A 72 -10.16 -7.14 -14.67
N LEU A 73 -10.70 -8.36 -14.77
CA LEU A 73 -11.90 -8.74 -14.02
C LEU A 73 -11.70 -8.58 -12.51
N CYS A 74 -10.58 -9.08 -11.99
CA CYS A 74 -10.24 -8.95 -10.57
C CYS A 74 -10.10 -7.47 -10.13
N TYR A 75 -9.49 -6.62 -10.95
CA TYR A 75 -9.41 -5.18 -10.68
C TYR A 75 -10.80 -4.53 -10.64
N ILE A 76 -11.69 -4.86 -11.58
CA ILE A 76 -13.06 -4.32 -11.62
C ILE A 76 -13.83 -4.68 -10.34
N ILE A 77 -13.77 -5.95 -9.92
CA ILE A 77 -14.39 -6.43 -8.67
C ILE A 77 -13.85 -5.62 -7.49
N SER A 78 -12.52 -5.48 -7.42
CA SER A 78 -11.85 -4.88 -6.26
C SER A 78 -12.03 -3.36 -6.15
N ILE A 79 -12.15 -2.65 -7.28
CA ILE A 79 -12.36 -1.20 -7.33
C ILE A 79 -13.81 -0.81 -6.97
N TYR A 80 -14.77 -1.72 -7.17
CA TYR A 80 -16.20 -1.43 -7.01
C TYR A 80 -16.59 -0.72 -5.69
N PRO A 81 -16.08 -1.11 -4.50
CA PRO A 81 -16.41 -0.43 -3.25
C PRO A 81 -15.94 1.04 -3.23
N ILE A 82 -14.78 1.33 -3.82
CA ILE A 82 -14.23 2.69 -3.93
C ILE A 82 -15.08 3.53 -4.87
N TYR A 83 -15.48 2.96 -6.01
CA TYR A 83 -16.43 3.58 -6.94
C TYR A 83 -17.77 3.94 -6.25
N LEU A 84 -18.32 3.03 -5.44
CA LEU A 84 -19.53 3.28 -4.65
C LEU A 84 -19.36 4.39 -3.62
N PHE A 85 -18.16 4.54 -3.06
CA PHE A 85 -17.85 5.62 -2.14
C PHE A 85 -17.73 6.96 -2.85
N ASP A 86 -17.03 7.02 -3.98
CA ASP A 86 -16.80 8.25 -4.74
C ASP A 86 -18.06 8.81 -5.39
N SER A 87 -18.97 7.94 -5.83
CA SER A 87 -20.28 8.34 -6.35
C SER A 87 -21.20 8.97 -5.29
N LYS A 88 -20.92 8.78 -3.99
CA LYS A 88 -21.71 9.34 -2.88
C LYS A 88 -21.12 10.65 -2.37
N LYS A 89 -21.92 11.72 -2.41
CA LYS A 89 -21.61 13.03 -1.80
C LYS A 89 -22.15 13.09 -0.36
N ARG A 90 -21.40 12.53 0.58
CA ARG A 90 -21.80 12.40 2.00
C ARG A 90 -20.69 12.89 2.92
N ARG A 91 -21.02 13.68 3.95
CA ARG A 91 -20.04 14.21 4.93
C ARG A 91 -19.47 13.13 5.85
N ILE A 92 -18.33 13.39 6.46
CA ILE A 92 -17.77 12.54 7.52
C ILE A 92 -18.52 12.84 8.83
N ILE A 93 -19.00 11.80 9.51
CA ILE A 93 -19.68 11.86 10.80
C ILE A 93 -18.73 11.34 11.87
N ILE A 94 -18.50 12.17 12.88
CA ILE A 94 -17.68 11.86 14.05
C ILE A 94 -18.36 12.46 15.29
N THR A 95 -18.49 11.67 16.36
CA THR A 95 -19.02 12.17 17.63
C THR A 95 -17.94 12.95 18.39
N THR A 96 -18.34 13.80 19.33
CA THR A 96 -17.41 14.54 20.19
C THR A 96 -16.45 13.61 20.94
N GLU A 97 -16.96 12.50 21.48
CA GLU A 97 -16.15 11.50 22.21
C GLU A 97 -15.14 10.80 21.30
N GLN A 98 -15.58 10.39 20.10
CA GLN A 98 -14.67 9.81 19.11
C GLN A 98 -13.56 10.78 18.72
N TYR A 99 -13.91 12.05 18.51
CA TYR A 99 -12.95 13.09 18.16
C TYR A 99 -11.96 13.38 19.29
N LEU A 100 -12.44 13.46 20.54
CA LEU A 100 -11.59 13.63 21.71
C LEU A 100 -10.60 12.47 21.85
N PHE A 101 -11.07 11.23 21.72
CA PHE A 101 -10.20 10.05 21.75
C PHE A 101 -9.17 10.08 20.62
N ILE A 102 -9.58 10.37 19.38
CA ILE A 102 -8.66 10.49 18.24
C ILE A 102 -7.59 11.55 18.50
N ARG A 103 -7.96 12.69 19.08
CA ARG A 103 -7.02 13.75 19.44
C ARG A 103 -6.00 13.27 20.48
N MET A 104 -6.46 12.67 21.58
CA MET A 104 -5.57 12.16 22.63
C MET A 104 -4.66 11.05 22.11
N PHE A 105 -5.20 10.14 21.29
CA PHE A 105 -4.45 9.06 20.67
C PHE A 105 -3.39 9.59 19.70
N SER A 106 -3.70 10.63 18.92
CA SER A 106 -2.73 11.27 18.02
C SER A 106 -1.59 11.91 18.81
N ILE A 107 -1.89 12.56 19.93
CA ILE A 107 -0.87 13.11 20.84
C ILE A 107 0.00 11.99 21.42
N PHE A 108 -0.61 10.88 21.85
CA PHE A 108 0.12 9.69 22.31
C PHE A 108 1.09 9.17 21.25
N LEU A 109 0.65 9.00 20.00
CA LEU A 109 1.52 8.57 18.88
C LEU A 109 2.70 9.52 18.65
N ILE A 110 2.45 10.84 18.75
CA ILE A 110 3.50 11.86 18.62
C ILE A 110 4.54 11.69 19.73
N VAL A 111 4.10 11.60 20.99
CA VAL A 111 5.00 11.50 22.15
C VAL A 111 5.87 10.25 22.09
N ILE A 112 5.29 9.08 21.80
CA ILE A 112 6.07 7.84 21.72
C ILE A 112 7.02 7.82 20.53
N SER A 113 6.77 8.62 19.49
CA SER A 113 7.64 8.66 18.31
C SER A 113 8.84 9.59 18.46
N VAL A 114 8.92 10.39 19.53
CA VAL A 114 10.01 11.38 19.71
C VAL A 114 11.36 10.69 19.86
N GLU A 115 11.50 9.74 20.78
CA GLU A 115 12.75 9.02 21.03
C GLU A 115 13.27 8.29 19.78
N PRO A 116 12.52 7.38 19.14
CA PRO A 116 12.99 6.72 17.93
C PRO A 116 13.25 7.69 16.77
N LEU A 117 12.53 8.81 16.68
CA LEU A 117 12.81 9.82 15.65
C LEU A 117 14.16 10.48 15.85
N LEU A 118 14.53 10.82 17.08
CA LEU A 118 15.84 11.42 17.37
C LEU A 118 16.97 10.45 17.05
N GLU A 119 16.82 9.16 17.40
CA GLU A 119 17.79 8.11 17.05
C GLU A 119 17.91 7.93 15.53
N ASN A 120 16.79 7.91 14.81
CA ASN A 120 16.75 7.82 13.36
C ASN A 120 17.40 9.04 12.66
N LEU A 121 17.17 10.24 13.18
CA LEU A 121 17.80 11.47 12.67
C LEU A 121 19.30 11.49 12.94
N TYR A 122 19.74 11.01 14.11
CA TYR A 122 21.17 10.85 14.41
C TYR A 122 21.83 9.89 13.41
N ARG A 123 21.19 8.75 13.13
CA ARG A 123 21.69 7.77 12.16
C ARG A 123 21.70 8.27 10.72
N LEU A 124 20.78 9.17 10.35
CA LEU A 124 20.74 9.78 9.01
C LEU A 124 22.06 10.51 8.66
N ASN A 125 22.73 11.09 9.66
CA ASN A 125 24.01 11.75 9.47
C ASN A 125 25.10 10.77 8.99
N ASP A 126 25.11 9.55 9.54
CA ASP A 126 26.03 8.48 9.12
C ASP A 126 25.72 8.02 7.68
N ILE A 127 24.42 7.91 7.33
CA ILE A 127 23.95 7.47 6.01
C ILE A 127 24.35 8.46 4.91
N ILE A 128 24.25 9.76 5.17
CA ILE A 128 24.56 10.82 4.20
C ILE A 128 26.09 11.01 4.07
N GLY A 129 26.85 10.74 5.14
CA GLY A 129 28.30 10.96 5.21
C GLY A 129 29.17 9.86 4.59
N ASP A 130 28.68 8.64 4.44
CA ASP A 130 29.45 7.49 3.92
C ASP A 130 28.62 6.61 2.98
N SER A 131 28.90 6.65 1.67
CA SER A 131 28.21 5.83 0.66
C SER A 131 28.42 4.32 0.87
N SER A 132 29.51 3.91 1.53
CA SER A 132 29.77 2.50 1.87
C SER A 132 28.94 2.01 3.07
N SER A 133 28.40 2.93 3.89
CA SER A 133 27.51 2.59 5.00
C SER A 133 26.16 2.09 4.49
N ILE A 134 25.64 2.68 3.41
CA ILE A 134 24.37 2.27 2.78
C ILE A 134 24.46 0.83 2.27
N TYR A 135 25.61 0.43 1.71
CA TYR A 135 25.84 -0.93 1.23
C TYR A 135 25.89 -1.95 2.38
N ARG A 136 26.61 -1.65 3.47
CA ARG A 136 26.70 -2.53 4.66
C ARG A 136 25.36 -2.70 5.38
N MET A 137 24.53 -1.66 5.40
CA MET A 137 23.18 -1.72 5.97
C MET A 137 22.23 -2.67 5.22
N TYR A 138 22.50 -2.94 3.93
CA TYR A 138 21.72 -3.90 3.14
C TYR A 138 21.99 -5.35 3.54
N ASP A 139 23.25 -5.68 3.83
CA ASP A 139 23.69 -7.05 4.08
C ASP A 139 23.46 -7.47 5.53
N ASP A 140 23.72 -6.58 6.50
CA ASP A 140 23.72 -6.97 7.92
C ASP A 140 22.37 -6.75 8.63
N ARG A 141 21.49 -5.87 8.09
CA ARG A 141 20.18 -5.48 8.67
C ARG A 141 20.19 -5.32 10.20
N GLU A 142 21.27 -4.77 10.75
CA GLU A 142 21.41 -4.64 12.19
C GLU A 142 20.47 -3.58 12.76
N GLU A 143 19.72 -3.98 13.78
CA GLU A 143 18.85 -3.09 14.50
C GLU A 143 19.68 -2.15 15.39
N TYR A 144 19.60 -0.85 15.07
CA TYR A 144 20.43 0.20 15.69
C TYR A 144 19.69 1.05 16.71
N LEU A 145 18.36 0.93 16.80
CA LEU A 145 17.59 1.68 17.80
C LEU A 145 17.88 1.15 19.21
N SER A 146 17.79 2.02 20.20
CA SER A 146 17.93 1.67 21.62
C SER A 146 16.81 0.72 22.07
N PHE A 147 16.93 0.14 23.27
CA PHE A 147 15.87 -0.73 23.80
C PHE A 147 14.50 -0.04 23.82
N TRP A 148 14.44 1.21 24.32
CA TRP A 148 13.22 1.99 24.38
C TRP A 148 12.81 2.51 23.01
N GLY A 149 13.75 3.02 22.23
CA GLY A 149 13.53 3.41 20.82
C GLY A 149 12.83 2.30 20.03
N ARG A 150 13.31 1.06 20.10
CA ARG A 150 12.69 -0.11 19.45
C ARG A 150 11.26 -0.38 19.90
N LYS A 151 11.02 -0.39 21.21
CA LYS A 151 9.68 -0.71 21.76
C LYS A 151 8.67 0.37 21.39
N LEU A 152 9.06 1.64 21.54
CA LEU A 152 8.19 2.76 21.18
C LEU A 152 7.95 2.85 19.68
N HIS A 153 8.99 2.59 18.86
CA HIS A 153 8.85 2.49 17.42
C HIS A 153 7.85 1.37 17.05
N ALA A 154 8.03 0.17 17.59
CA ALA A 154 7.13 -0.96 17.35
C ALA A 154 5.67 -0.65 17.72
N ILE A 155 5.41 -0.04 18.89
CA ILE A 155 4.06 0.36 19.28
C ILE A 155 3.49 1.38 18.29
N SER A 156 4.30 2.33 17.84
CA SER A 156 3.87 3.31 16.85
C SER A 156 3.50 2.63 15.53
N THR A 157 4.32 1.70 15.03
CA THR A 157 4.12 1.05 13.72
C THR A 157 2.92 0.14 13.66
N TYR A 158 2.43 -0.39 14.80
CA TYR A 158 1.14 -1.10 14.88
C TYR A 158 -0.03 -0.27 14.35
N PHE A 159 0.10 1.06 14.35
CA PHE A 159 -0.93 1.99 13.90
C PHE A 159 -0.54 2.74 12.62
N ASN A 160 0.48 2.30 11.87
CA ASN A 160 0.99 3.00 10.68
C ASN A 160 -0.07 3.27 9.59
N VAL A 161 -1.07 2.40 9.47
CA VAL A 161 -2.22 2.57 8.56
C VAL A 161 -3.05 3.81 8.94
N LEU A 162 -3.09 4.20 10.21
CA LEU A 162 -3.89 5.33 10.66
C LEU A 162 -3.27 6.69 10.32
N TYR A 163 -1.96 6.78 10.14
CA TYR A 163 -1.26 8.07 10.03
C TYR A 163 -1.83 9.00 8.95
N PRO A 164 -1.94 8.60 7.66
CA PRO A 164 -2.48 9.49 6.63
C PRO A 164 -3.96 9.83 6.86
N VAL A 165 -4.74 8.90 7.42
CA VAL A 165 -6.16 9.13 7.74
C VAL A 165 -6.30 10.20 8.83
N LEU A 166 -5.49 10.12 9.89
CA LEU A 166 -5.50 11.08 10.99
C LEU A 166 -5.02 12.47 10.54
N ILE A 167 -3.93 12.54 9.77
CA ILE A 167 -3.42 13.79 9.18
C ILE A 167 -4.52 14.51 8.40
N LEU A 168 -5.18 13.79 7.48
CA LEU A 168 -6.24 14.37 6.66
C LEU A 168 -7.51 14.70 7.44
N LEU A 169 -7.80 13.98 8.53
CA LEU A 169 -8.94 14.28 9.40
C LEU A 169 -8.75 15.62 10.13
N PHE A 170 -7.57 15.91 10.67
CA PHE A 170 -7.29 17.20 11.32
C PHE A 170 -7.26 18.35 10.30
N LEU A 171 -6.68 18.12 9.12
CA LEU A 171 -6.75 19.08 8.02
C LEU A 171 -8.19 19.35 7.56
N TYR A 172 -9.04 18.32 7.46
CA TYR A 172 -10.46 18.47 7.15
C TYR A 172 -11.18 19.36 8.17
N ARG A 173 -10.90 19.20 9.46
CA ARG A 173 -11.48 20.01 10.54
C ARG A 173 -10.91 21.42 10.62
N LYS A 174 -9.76 21.68 9.99
CA LYS A 174 -8.99 22.93 10.13
C LYS A 174 -8.62 23.25 11.59
N GLU A 175 -8.43 22.22 12.40
CA GLU A 175 -8.13 22.33 13.83
C GLU A 175 -6.78 21.66 14.14
N HIS A 176 -6.09 22.18 15.17
CA HIS A 176 -4.87 21.58 15.73
C HIS A 176 -3.75 21.29 14.71
N TYR A 177 -3.32 22.30 13.94
CA TYR A 177 -2.21 22.16 12.98
C TYR A 177 -0.90 21.64 13.60
N SER A 178 -0.65 21.87 14.90
CA SER A 178 0.48 21.27 15.62
C SER A 178 0.41 19.74 15.66
N ILE A 179 -0.78 19.16 15.79
CA ILE A 179 -0.98 17.70 15.74
C ILE A 179 -0.69 17.19 14.33
N VAL A 180 -1.10 17.93 13.28
CA VAL A 180 -0.76 17.58 11.89
C VAL A 180 0.75 17.51 11.70
N ILE A 181 1.49 18.52 12.16
CA ILE A 181 2.96 18.56 12.08
C ILE A 181 3.56 17.39 12.87
N GLY A 182 3.07 17.12 14.08
CA GLY A 182 3.52 15.97 14.86
C GLY A 182 3.29 14.63 14.16
N LEU A 183 2.11 14.42 13.55
CA LEU A 183 1.82 13.18 12.81
C LEU A 183 2.65 13.05 11.52
N LEU A 184 3.04 14.18 10.89
CA LEU A 184 4.01 14.16 9.80
C LEU A 184 5.38 13.67 10.30
N PHE A 185 5.81 14.08 11.50
CA PHE A 185 7.04 13.55 12.12
C PHE A 185 6.93 12.08 12.50
N VAL A 186 5.76 11.60 12.97
CA VAL A 186 5.50 10.17 13.18
C VAL A 186 5.66 9.39 11.86
N THR A 187 5.13 9.93 10.77
CA THR A 187 5.23 9.33 9.43
C THR A 187 6.68 9.33 8.92
N LEU A 188 7.40 10.45 9.12
CA LEU A 188 8.81 10.56 8.78
C LEU A 188 9.66 9.55 9.57
N ASN A 189 9.40 9.40 10.88
CA ASN A 189 10.07 8.42 11.73
C ASN A 189 9.94 7.00 11.17
N TYR A 190 8.74 6.61 10.73
CA TYR A 190 8.50 5.34 10.07
C TYR A 190 9.33 5.20 8.79
N TRP A 191 9.35 6.21 7.92
CA TRP A 191 10.14 6.16 6.68
C TRP A 191 11.65 6.09 6.93
N LEU A 192 12.15 6.86 7.90
CA LEU A 192 13.57 6.87 8.24
C LEU A 192 14.04 5.52 8.78
N HIS A 193 13.24 4.88 9.62
CA HIS A 193 13.56 3.54 10.12
C HIS A 193 13.57 2.48 9.01
N GLU A 194 12.57 2.49 8.12
CA GLU A 194 12.53 1.57 6.98
C GLU A 194 13.73 1.78 6.03
N LEU A 195 14.17 3.03 5.84
CA LEU A 195 15.41 3.33 5.12
C LEU A 195 16.65 2.83 5.88
N GLY A 196 16.68 3.01 7.20
CA GLY A 196 17.76 2.56 8.08
C GLY A 196 17.94 1.04 8.13
N LEU A 197 16.91 0.27 7.81
CA LEU A 197 16.98 -1.20 7.69
C LEU A 197 17.22 -1.68 6.24
N GLY A 198 17.49 -0.76 5.29
CA GLY A 198 17.62 -1.07 3.86
C GLY A 198 16.29 -1.41 3.16
N GLY A 199 15.16 -1.32 3.87
CA GLY A 199 13.80 -1.70 3.44
C GLY A 199 13.07 -0.63 2.63
N ARG A 200 13.47 -0.40 1.37
CA ARG A 200 12.85 0.62 0.50
C ARG A 200 11.38 0.34 0.16
N SER A 201 11.01 -0.94 0.05
CA SER A 201 9.67 -1.34 -0.41
C SER A 201 8.57 -0.85 0.53
N LYS A 202 8.75 -0.92 1.86
CA LYS A 202 7.76 -0.49 2.84
C LYS A 202 7.59 1.04 2.89
N MET A 203 8.67 1.79 2.70
CA MET A 203 8.59 3.25 2.54
C MET A 203 7.78 3.62 1.30
N VAL A 204 8.09 3.02 0.13
CA VAL A 204 7.36 3.28 -1.12
C VAL A 204 5.88 2.95 -0.96
N GLN A 205 5.54 1.80 -0.36
CA GLN A 205 4.16 1.44 -0.03
C GLN A 205 3.46 2.50 0.82
N SER A 206 4.13 3.01 1.85
CA SER A 206 3.57 4.01 2.75
C SER A 206 3.31 5.35 2.04
N ILE A 207 4.19 5.74 1.12
CA ILE A 207 4.02 6.92 0.27
C ILE A 207 2.81 6.73 -0.68
N LEU A 208 2.76 5.63 -1.44
CA LEU A 208 1.65 5.32 -2.34
C LEU A 208 0.32 5.26 -1.58
N TYR A 209 0.33 4.63 -0.41
CA TYR A 209 -0.82 4.56 0.49
C TYR A 209 -1.28 5.96 0.94
N SER A 210 -0.35 6.84 1.32
CA SER A 210 -0.68 8.21 1.73
C SER A 210 -1.31 9.01 0.59
N ILE A 211 -0.82 8.84 -0.64
CA ILE A 211 -1.41 9.44 -1.85
C ILE A 211 -2.83 8.87 -2.09
N ALA A 212 -3.02 7.57 -1.95
CA ALA A 212 -4.30 6.90 -2.13
C ALA A 212 -5.35 7.43 -1.13
N VAL A 213 -4.97 7.56 0.15
CA VAL A 213 -5.82 8.11 1.21
C VAL A 213 -6.12 9.59 0.97
N TYR A 214 -5.16 10.36 0.45
CA TYR A 214 -5.40 11.72 0.00
C TYR A 214 -6.50 11.79 -1.08
N PHE A 215 -6.39 11.02 -2.17
CA PHE A 215 -7.43 11.01 -3.21
C PHE A 215 -8.79 10.51 -2.72
N LEU A 216 -8.80 9.57 -1.77
CA LEU A 216 -10.03 9.11 -1.10
C LEU A 216 -10.72 10.23 -0.31
N MET A 217 -9.95 11.01 0.46
CA MET A 217 -10.49 12.05 1.35
C MET A 217 -10.54 13.45 0.71
N ARG A 218 -9.96 13.64 -0.49
CA ARG A 218 -9.81 14.93 -1.16
C ARG A 218 -11.10 15.74 -1.24
N LYS A 219 -12.24 15.08 -1.54
CA LYS A 219 -13.56 15.71 -1.66
C LYS A 219 -14.08 16.39 -0.38
N TYR A 220 -13.43 16.13 0.76
CA TYR A 220 -13.75 16.74 2.05
C TYR A 220 -12.89 17.96 2.37
N LEU A 221 -11.72 18.08 1.76
CA LEU A 221 -10.77 19.13 2.08
C LEU A 221 -11.21 20.47 1.47
N ALA A 222 -10.94 21.55 2.19
CA ALA A 222 -11.10 22.89 1.63
C ALA A 222 -10.11 23.11 0.47
N LEU A 223 -10.52 23.87 -0.54
CA LEU A 223 -9.72 24.14 -1.74
C LEU A 223 -8.31 24.69 -1.43
N GLU A 224 -8.18 25.52 -0.40
CA GLU A 224 -6.90 26.07 0.05
C GLU A 224 -5.94 24.98 0.55
N ILE A 225 -6.46 24.02 1.33
CA ILE A 225 -5.69 22.89 1.84
C ILE A 225 -5.33 21.96 0.69
N ASP A 226 -6.28 21.67 -0.20
CA ASP A 226 -6.05 20.85 -1.40
C ASP A 226 -4.90 21.41 -2.26
N LYS A 227 -4.90 22.73 -2.49
CA LYS A 227 -3.82 23.40 -3.24
C LYS A 227 -2.47 23.26 -2.53
N LYS A 228 -2.42 23.47 -1.21
CA LYS A 228 -1.18 23.34 -0.43
C LYS A 228 -0.65 21.91 -0.44
N ILE A 229 -1.51 20.90 -0.24
CA ILE A 229 -1.10 19.50 -0.30
C ILE A 229 -0.53 19.15 -1.68
N ARG A 230 -1.18 19.58 -2.77
CA ARG A 230 -0.66 19.32 -4.12
C ARG A 230 0.68 20.00 -4.38
N LEU A 231 0.86 21.22 -3.90
CA LEU A 231 2.13 21.95 -4.04
C LEU A 231 3.25 21.26 -3.24
N TYR A 232 3.09 21.15 -1.92
CA TYR A 232 4.14 20.61 -1.05
C TYR A 232 4.35 19.11 -1.27
N GLY A 233 3.26 18.35 -1.42
CA GLY A 233 3.33 16.92 -1.74
C GLY A 233 3.96 16.67 -3.11
N GLY A 234 3.66 17.51 -4.12
CA GLY A 234 4.31 17.44 -5.43
C GLY A 234 5.81 17.69 -5.37
N VAL A 235 6.24 18.69 -4.59
CA VAL A 235 7.67 18.97 -4.35
C VAL A 235 8.36 17.80 -3.66
N ILE A 236 7.76 17.24 -2.60
CA ILE A 236 8.33 16.07 -1.89
C ILE A 236 8.43 14.85 -2.80
N LEU A 237 7.41 14.58 -3.63
CA LEU A 237 7.44 13.47 -4.58
C LEU A 237 8.51 13.67 -5.65
N LEU A 238 8.66 14.88 -6.18
CA LEU A 238 9.70 15.19 -7.15
C LEU A 238 11.10 14.99 -6.55
N LEU A 239 11.33 15.48 -5.33
CA LEU A 239 12.59 15.27 -4.61
C LEU A 239 12.85 13.78 -4.35
N GLY A 240 11.81 13.01 -4.00
CA GLY A 240 11.91 11.56 -3.82
C GLY A 240 12.28 10.83 -5.12
N ILE A 241 11.67 11.19 -6.25
CA ILE A 241 12.01 10.62 -7.56
C ILE A 241 13.45 10.97 -7.92
N LEU A 242 13.88 12.22 -7.75
CA LEU A 242 15.26 12.65 -8.00
C LEU A 242 16.25 11.88 -7.12
N PHE A 243 15.93 11.67 -5.84
CA PHE A 243 16.75 10.88 -4.94
C PHE A 243 16.91 9.42 -5.39
N VAL A 244 15.82 8.77 -5.80
CA VAL A 244 15.85 7.40 -6.36
C VAL A 244 16.68 7.36 -7.65
N VAL A 245 16.53 8.34 -8.52
CA VAL A 245 17.31 8.46 -9.77
C VAL A 245 18.81 8.62 -9.45
N ILE A 246 19.17 9.50 -8.53
CA ILE A 246 20.57 9.72 -8.11
C ILE A 246 21.18 8.46 -7.51
N ILE A 247 20.47 7.78 -6.59
CA ILE A 247 20.96 6.51 -6.02
C ILE A 247 21.12 5.46 -7.12
N SER A 248 20.18 5.38 -8.06
CA SER A 248 20.26 4.46 -9.18
C SER A 248 21.50 4.77 -10.05
N PHE A 249 21.79 6.05 -10.31
CA PHE A 249 23.03 6.50 -10.97
C PHE A 249 24.30 6.18 -10.21
N SER A 250 24.34 6.39 -8.90
CA SER A 250 25.50 6.02 -8.07
C SER A 250 25.76 4.51 -8.08
N ARG A 251 24.69 3.70 -8.20
CA ARG A 251 24.80 2.25 -8.35
C ARG A 251 25.24 1.85 -9.77
N PHE A 252 24.84 2.60 -10.80
CA PHE A 252 25.29 2.39 -12.19
C PHE A 252 26.82 2.50 -12.30
N ASP A 253 27.43 3.50 -11.66
CA ASP A 253 28.90 3.68 -11.70
C ASP A 253 29.65 2.51 -11.02
N SER A 254 29.03 1.87 -10.02
CA SER A 254 29.60 0.71 -9.32
C SER A 254 29.35 -0.65 -10.01
N MET A 255 28.31 -0.77 -10.85
CA MET A 255 27.88 -2.03 -11.49
C MET A 255 28.20 -2.11 -13.00
N ALA A 256 28.70 -1.03 -13.62
CA ALA A 256 29.12 -0.98 -15.02
C ALA A 256 30.23 -1.99 -15.41
N SER A 257 30.73 -2.78 -14.47
CA SER A 257 31.77 -3.79 -14.70
C SER A 257 31.25 -5.16 -15.16
N SER A 258 29.94 -5.46 -15.18
CA SER A 258 29.49 -6.85 -15.37
C SER A 258 28.26 -7.14 -16.25
N SER A 259 27.46 -6.18 -16.74
CA SER A 259 26.34 -6.52 -17.64
C SER A 259 25.79 -5.32 -18.45
N ASN A 260 25.67 -5.48 -19.77
CA ASN A 260 25.21 -4.49 -20.77
C ASN A 260 23.70 -4.15 -20.76
N VAL A 261 22.99 -4.29 -19.64
CA VAL A 261 21.52 -4.09 -19.62
C VAL A 261 21.16 -2.87 -18.77
N ASP A 262 21.39 -1.70 -19.36
CA ASP A 262 21.32 -0.41 -18.69
C ASP A 262 20.08 0.37 -19.12
N SER A 263 19.02 0.34 -18.32
CA SER A 263 17.82 1.13 -18.58
C SER A 263 17.08 1.50 -17.29
N ILE A 264 16.69 2.78 -17.17
CA ILE A 264 15.81 3.26 -16.08
C ILE A 264 14.48 2.51 -16.03
N TRP A 265 14.04 1.98 -17.18
CA TRP A 265 12.84 1.16 -17.28
C TRP A 265 12.95 -0.17 -16.56
N ILE A 266 14.16 -0.71 -16.38
CA ILE A 266 14.38 -1.93 -15.59
C ILE A 266 14.08 -1.64 -14.13
N TRP A 267 14.65 -0.58 -13.57
CA TRP A 267 14.43 -0.19 -12.18
C TRP A 267 12.99 0.23 -11.89
N LEU A 268 12.40 1.07 -12.75
CA LEU A 268 10.99 1.44 -12.62
C LEU A 268 10.07 0.23 -12.82
N GLY A 269 10.43 -0.64 -13.76
CA GLY A 269 9.70 -1.86 -14.06
C GLY A 269 9.69 -2.84 -12.90
N LEU A 270 10.78 -3.03 -12.16
CA LEU A 270 10.79 -3.88 -10.95
C LEU A 270 9.67 -3.50 -9.96
N TYR A 271 9.41 -2.21 -9.75
CA TYR A 271 8.39 -1.77 -8.79
C TYR A 271 6.98 -1.59 -9.38
N ALA A 272 6.88 -1.25 -10.66
CA ALA A 272 5.61 -0.83 -11.29
C ALA A 272 5.15 -1.72 -12.47
N GLY A 273 6.06 -2.39 -13.18
CA GLY A 273 5.77 -3.11 -14.43
C GLY A 273 5.98 -4.64 -14.39
N GLU A 274 6.76 -5.16 -13.46
CA GLU A 274 7.15 -6.57 -13.43
C GLU A 274 5.96 -7.47 -13.04
N GLY A 275 5.17 -7.03 -12.05
CA GLY A 275 4.08 -7.81 -11.47
C GLY A 275 3.06 -8.37 -12.47
N PRO A 276 2.46 -7.56 -13.37
CA PRO A 276 1.51 -8.06 -14.36
C PRO A 276 2.11 -9.08 -15.33
N LEU A 277 3.37 -8.91 -15.73
CA LEU A 277 4.06 -9.84 -16.63
C LEU A 277 4.38 -11.16 -15.94
N ASN A 278 4.85 -11.11 -14.69
CA ASN A 278 5.11 -12.28 -13.86
C ASN A 278 3.83 -13.07 -13.58
N PHE A 279 2.71 -12.39 -13.31
CA PHE A 279 1.43 -13.07 -13.15
C PHE A 279 1.06 -13.85 -14.43
N ASN A 280 1.20 -13.22 -15.59
CA ASN A 280 0.82 -13.82 -16.86
C ASN A 280 1.70 -15.02 -17.23
N SER A 281 3.02 -14.83 -17.19
CA SER A 281 4.00 -15.80 -17.68
C SER A 281 4.33 -16.92 -16.70
N LEU A 282 4.37 -16.61 -15.39
CA LEU A 282 4.86 -17.54 -14.36
C LEU A 282 3.74 -18.07 -13.48
N MET A 283 2.78 -17.23 -13.08
CA MET A 283 1.75 -17.61 -12.09
C MET A 283 0.55 -18.32 -12.71
N TRP A 284 0.13 -17.93 -13.90
CA TRP A 284 -1.15 -18.36 -14.48
C TRP A 284 -1.35 -19.88 -14.54
N ASN A 285 -0.28 -20.62 -14.82
CA ASN A 285 -0.32 -22.08 -14.96
C ASN A 285 0.08 -22.82 -13.68
N VAL A 286 0.31 -22.12 -12.57
CA VAL A 286 0.60 -22.76 -11.28
C VAL A 286 -0.68 -23.44 -10.76
N THR A 287 -0.56 -24.71 -10.42
CA THR A 287 -1.66 -25.54 -9.87
C THR A 287 -1.54 -25.77 -8.38
N GLU A 288 -0.31 -25.70 -7.85
CA GLU A 288 -0.01 -25.84 -6.43
C GLU A 288 -0.50 -24.62 -5.63
N SER A 289 -0.67 -24.81 -4.32
CA SER A 289 -1.16 -23.76 -3.42
C SER A 289 -0.38 -23.70 -2.12
N THR A 290 -0.25 -22.49 -1.61
CA THR A 290 0.31 -22.16 -0.29
C THR A 290 -0.74 -22.09 0.82
N ASN A 291 -1.99 -22.44 0.49
CA ASN A 291 -3.10 -22.67 1.42
C ASN A 291 -3.46 -21.49 2.36
N GLY A 292 -3.11 -20.26 2.00
CA GLY A 292 -3.42 -19.07 2.78
C GLY A 292 -2.21 -18.45 3.49
N ASP A 293 -1.00 -18.99 3.30
CA ASP A 293 0.21 -18.43 3.90
C ASP A 293 0.55 -17.03 3.31
N ASN A 294 0.06 -16.68 2.12
CA ASN A 294 0.29 -15.34 1.55
C ASN A 294 -0.80 -14.32 1.94
N THR A 295 -1.98 -14.76 2.38
CA THR A 295 -3.16 -13.90 2.65
C THR A 295 -3.62 -13.89 4.11
N PHE A 296 -3.40 -14.95 4.88
CA PHE A 296 -3.87 -15.09 6.27
C PHE A 296 -2.85 -15.70 7.22
N ILE A 297 -1.56 -15.45 7.02
CA ILE A 297 -0.51 -16.07 7.82
C ILE A 297 -0.69 -15.88 9.33
N PHE A 298 -1.09 -14.70 9.80
CA PHE A 298 -1.31 -14.45 11.22
C PHE A 298 -2.44 -15.31 11.81
N LEU A 299 -3.55 -15.44 11.08
CA LEU A 299 -4.66 -16.28 11.53
C LEU A 299 -4.31 -17.76 11.48
N ARG A 300 -3.58 -18.19 10.45
CA ARG A 300 -3.14 -19.59 10.32
C ARG A 300 -2.20 -19.97 11.45
N ASP A 301 -1.20 -19.14 11.75
CA ASP A 301 -0.30 -19.31 12.89
C ASP A 301 -1.09 -19.36 14.22
N LEU A 302 -2.03 -18.44 14.44
CA LEU A 302 -2.87 -18.40 15.64
C LEU A 302 -3.67 -19.70 15.87
N PHE A 303 -4.09 -20.38 14.80
CA PHE A 303 -4.83 -21.65 14.87
C PHE A 303 -3.93 -22.89 14.74
N GLY A 304 -2.59 -22.73 14.71
CA GLY A 304 -1.65 -23.84 14.55
C GLY A 304 -1.74 -24.52 13.18
N MET A 305 -2.18 -23.79 12.16
CA MET A 305 -2.33 -24.26 10.77
C MET A 305 -1.14 -23.90 9.87
N SER A 306 -0.21 -23.07 10.36
CA SER A 306 1.02 -22.73 9.66
C SER A 306 2.13 -22.53 10.69
N ASP A 307 3.33 -23.01 10.38
CA ASP A 307 4.54 -22.73 11.15
C ASP A 307 5.29 -21.52 10.58
N ALA A 308 4.77 -20.90 9.51
CA ALA A 308 5.43 -19.78 8.87
C ALA A 308 5.15 -18.47 9.63
N SER A 309 6.18 -17.95 10.28
CA SER A 309 6.09 -16.69 11.03
C SER A 309 7.09 -15.65 10.54
N SER A 310 8.14 -16.08 9.83
CA SER A 310 9.16 -15.22 9.23
C SER A 310 9.02 -15.09 7.71
N VAL A 311 9.70 -14.10 7.14
CA VAL A 311 9.81 -13.92 5.68
C VAL A 311 10.44 -15.15 5.01
N GLU A 312 11.40 -15.78 5.69
CA GLU A 312 12.08 -16.99 5.23
C GLU A 312 11.13 -18.19 5.17
N ASP A 313 10.21 -18.32 6.13
CA ASP A 313 9.24 -19.42 6.13
C ASP A 313 8.19 -19.23 5.02
N ILE A 314 7.76 -17.99 4.76
CA ILE A 314 6.89 -17.65 3.63
C ILE A 314 7.61 -18.00 2.31
N TYR A 315 8.88 -17.65 2.19
CA TYR A 315 9.70 -18.00 1.03
C TYR A 315 9.72 -19.52 0.81
N ARG A 316 9.98 -20.29 1.88
CA ARG A 316 9.97 -21.77 1.83
C ARG A 316 8.60 -22.36 1.48
N SER A 317 7.51 -21.78 1.99
CA SER A 317 6.15 -22.19 1.62
C SER A 317 5.93 -22.00 0.13
N ASN A 318 6.36 -20.86 -0.40
CA ASN A 318 6.20 -20.52 -1.81
C ASN A 318 7.12 -21.31 -2.76
N LEU A 319 8.24 -21.88 -2.31
CA LEU A 319 9.09 -22.75 -3.15
C LEU A 319 8.33 -23.93 -3.78
N LYS A 320 7.28 -24.41 -3.11
CA LYS A 320 6.42 -25.49 -3.62
C LYS A 320 5.68 -25.13 -4.91
N LEU A 321 5.51 -23.84 -5.19
CA LEU A 321 4.83 -23.34 -6.38
C LEU A 321 5.69 -23.46 -7.65
N GLY A 322 7.00 -23.73 -7.51
CA GLY A 322 7.91 -23.87 -8.65
C GLY A 322 8.21 -22.55 -9.40
N ILE A 323 7.95 -21.41 -8.76
CA ILE A 323 8.15 -20.07 -9.33
C ILE A 323 9.21 -19.28 -8.54
N PRO A 324 9.93 -18.33 -9.17
CA PRO A 324 10.92 -17.53 -8.46
C PRO A 324 10.26 -16.59 -7.43
N GLU A 325 10.76 -16.58 -6.20
CA GLU A 325 10.19 -15.79 -5.10
C GLU A 325 10.93 -14.46 -4.83
N ASN A 326 12.07 -14.24 -5.48
CA ASN A 326 12.84 -13.01 -5.40
C ASN A 326 12.32 -11.89 -6.33
N ILE A 327 11.05 -11.98 -6.76
CA ILE A 327 10.46 -11.15 -7.82
C ILE A 327 9.07 -10.68 -7.39
N PHE A 328 8.61 -9.55 -7.92
CA PHE A 328 7.34 -8.99 -7.49
C PHE A 328 6.15 -9.65 -8.21
N TYR A 329 5.15 -10.04 -7.44
CA TYR A 329 3.85 -10.52 -7.93
C TYR A 329 2.76 -9.61 -7.45
N THR A 330 1.76 -9.32 -8.29
CA THR A 330 0.62 -8.46 -7.92
C THR A 330 -0.14 -8.95 -6.68
N TYR A 331 -0.99 -8.10 -6.10
CA TYR A 331 -1.88 -8.59 -5.03
C TYR A 331 -2.80 -9.72 -5.50
N ILE A 332 -3.23 -9.66 -6.76
CA ILE A 332 -4.01 -10.74 -7.39
C ILE A 332 -3.16 -12.01 -7.44
N GLY A 333 -1.89 -11.90 -7.84
CA GLY A 333 -0.95 -13.01 -7.84
C GLY A 333 -0.73 -13.60 -6.45
N SER A 334 -0.62 -12.77 -5.42
CA SER A 334 -0.44 -13.24 -4.03
C SER A 334 -1.66 -14.00 -3.52
N ILE A 335 -2.87 -13.55 -3.86
CA ILE A 335 -4.12 -14.27 -3.54
C ILE A 335 -4.22 -15.55 -4.38
N TYR A 336 -3.75 -15.52 -5.63
CA TYR A 336 -3.70 -16.68 -6.53
C TYR A 336 -2.80 -17.78 -6.00
N LYS A 337 -1.63 -17.45 -5.42
CA LYS A 337 -0.74 -18.41 -4.74
C LYS A 337 -1.46 -19.27 -3.69
N ASP A 338 -2.48 -18.70 -3.04
CA ASP A 338 -3.23 -19.38 -1.98
C ASP A 338 -4.45 -20.14 -2.51
N TYR A 339 -5.14 -19.61 -3.52
CA TYR A 339 -6.50 -20.03 -3.84
C TYR A 339 -6.76 -20.37 -5.31
N ASN A 340 -5.73 -20.30 -6.15
CA ASN A 340 -5.82 -20.54 -7.60
C ASN A 340 -6.89 -19.65 -8.27
N LEU A 341 -7.30 -20.03 -9.48
CA LEU A 341 -8.17 -19.23 -10.35
C LEU A 341 -9.54 -18.87 -9.72
N LEU A 342 -10.33 -19.88 -9.34
CA LEU A 342 -11.69 -19.68 -8.84
C LEU A 342 -11.70 -19.11 -7.43
N GLY A 343 -10.81 -19.58 -6.57
CA GLY A 343 -10.75 -19.13 -5.18
C GLY A 343 -10.33 -17.66 -5.05
N THR A 344 -9.47 -17.16 -5.95
CA THR A 344 -9.11 -15.74 -5.99
C THR A 344 -10.27 -14.84 -6.38
N ILE A 345 -11.07 -15.21 -7.38
CA ILE A 345 -12.29 -14.46 -7.74
C ILE A 345 -13.26 -14.46 -6.55
N LEU A 346 -13.47 -15.61 -5.92
CA LEU A 346 -14.36 -15.74 -4.78
C LEU A 346 -13.89 -14.87 -3.60
N PHE A 347 -12.59 -14.89 -3.30
CA PHE A 347 -11.96 -14.07 -2.26
C PHE A 347 -12.22 -12.58 -2.52
N LEU A 348 -11.87 -12.08 -3.71
CA LEU A 348 -12.03 -10.66 -4.04
C LEU A 348 -13.49 -10.25 -4.05
N PHE A 349 -14.39 -11.10 -4.53
CA PHE A 349 -15.82 -10.84 -4.54
C PHE A 349 -16.41 -10.75 -3.13
N ILE A 350 -16.05 -11.68 -2.24
CA ILE A 350 -16.50 -11.67 -0.84
C ILE A 350 -16.00 -10.40 -0.14
N PHE A 351 -14.69 -10.12 -0.18
CA PHE A 351 -14.13 -8.96 0.50
C PHE A 351 -14.64 -7.63 -0.07
N SER A 352 -14.76 -7.52 -1.39
CA SER A 352 -15.35 -6.32 -2.02
C SER A 352 -16.80 -6.13 -1.61
N THR A 353 -17.56 -7.22 -1.50
CA THR A 353 -18.96 -7.18 -1.04
C THR A 353 -19.05 -6.77 0.43
N LEU A 354 -18.17 -7.28 1.30
CA LEU A 354 -18.10 -6.89 2.72
C LEU A 354 -17.78 -5.41 2.88
N VAL A 355 -16.77 -4.89 2.17
CA VAL A 355 -16.45 -3.45 2.18
C VAL A 355 -17.62 -2.63 1.65
N SER A 356 -18.28 -3.08 0.57
CA SER A 356 -19.48 -2.43 0.02
C SER A 356 -20.66 -2.44 1.00
N PHE A 357 -20.81 -3.50 1.79
CA PHE A 357 -21.82 -3.59 2.84
C PHE A 357 -21.53 -2.61 3.97
N VAL A 358 -20.27 -2.51 4.40
CA VAL A 358 -19.82 -1.49 5.37
C VAL A 358 -20.15 -0.08 4.88
N LEU A 359 -20.13 0.20 3.58
CA LEU A 359 -20.53 1.48 2.98
C LEU A 359 -22.05 1.77 2.96
N LYS A 360 -22.90 0.80 3.29
CA LYS A 360 -24.35 1.00 3.40
C LYS A 360 -24.70 1.73 4.70
N SER A 361 -24.32 3.01 4.80
CA SER A 361 -24.78 3.86 5.91
C SER A 361 -26.23 4.31 5.66
N LYS A 362 -27.13 4.03 6.62
CA LYS A 362 -28.50 4.58 6.69
C LYS A 362 -28.54 6.06 7.09
N GLN A 363 -27.43 6.62 7.57
CA GLN A 363 -27.31 8.03 7.96
C GLN A 363 -26.73 8.86 6.80
N ASN A 364 -27.03 10.17 6.77
CA ASN A 364 -26.60 11.14 5.74
C ASN A 364 -25.07 11.37 5.64
N GLY A 365 -24.24 10.46 6.13
CA GLY A 365 -22.79 10.58 6.19
C GLY A 365 -22.05 9.25 6.35
N PHE A 366 -20.73 9.30 6.17
CA PHE A 366 -19.81 8.20 6.43
C PHE A 366 -19.15 8.39 7.80
N SER A 367 -19.17 7.37 8.65
CA SER A 367 -18.43 7.38 9.91
C SER A 367 -16.92 7.33 9.68
N ILE A 368 -16.14 7.82 10.64
CA ILE A 368 -14.66 7.71 10.59
C ILE A 368 -14.17 6.27 10.46
N VAL A 369 -14.85 5.30 11.09
CA VAL A 369 -14.53 3.86 10.97
C VAL A 369 -14.70 3.37 9.53
N GLN A 370 -15.74 3.82 8.82
CA GLN A 370 -15.93 3.49 7.40
C GLN A 370 -14.80 4.08 6.55
N ILE A 371 -14.31 5.28 6.87
CA ILE A 371 -13.16 5.88 6.17
C ILE A 371 -11.90 5.04 6.42
N ILE A 372 -11.63 4.62 7.65
CA ILE A 372 -10.46 3.78 7.97
C ILE A 372 -10.51 2.43 7.23
N ILE A 373 -11.67 1.76 7.23
CA ILE A 373 -11.85 0.48 6.51
C ILE A 373 -11.63 0.67 5.00
N LEU A 374 -12.13 1.75 4.42
CA LEU A 374 -11.86 2.07 3.02
C LEU A 374 -10.39 2.38 2.78
N SER A 375 -9.71 3.04 3.70
CA SER A 375 -8.28 3.29 3.59
C SER A 375 -7.49 1.97 3.62
N ILE A 376 -7.82 1.02 4.50
CA ILE A 376 -7.22 -0.33 4.50
C ILE A 376 -7.41 -1.00 3.13
N TRP A 377 -8.62 -0.95 2.58
CA TRP A 377 -8.93 -1.50 1.25
C TRP A 377 -8.15 -0.78 0.14
N MET A 378 -8.11 0.55 0.17
CA MET A 378 -7.32 1.37 -0.76
C MET A 378 -5.84 1.00 -0.72
N LYS A 379 -5.27 0.65 0.44
CA LYS A 379 -3.86 0.25 0.55
C LYS A 379 -3.55 -0.93 -0.37
N ILE A 380 -4.38 -1.97 -0.32
CA ILE A 380 -4.26 -3.17 -1.18
C ILE A 380 -4.30 -2.78 -2.67
N LEU A 381 -5.18 -1.86 -3.05
CA LEU A 381 -5.37 -1.46 -4.45
C LEU A 381 -4.35 -0.45 -4.95
N SER A 382 -3.77 0.35 -4.05
CA SER A 382 -2.77 1.39 -4.36
C SER A 382 -1.35 0.85 -4.53
N VAL A 383 -1.17 -0.43 -4.18
CA VAL A 383 0.08 -1.16 -4.38
C VAL A 383 -0.24 -2.42 -5.20
N PRO A 384 -0.75 -2.29 -6.43
CA PRO A 384 -1.22 -3.43 -7.20
C PRO A 384 -0.09 -4.39 -7.57
N THR A 385 1.16 -3.93 -7.58
CA THR A 385 2.33 -4.71 -7.96
C THR A 385 2.80 -5.70 -6.92
N PHE A 386 2.37 -5.58 -5.65
CA PHE A 386 2.56 -6.60 -4.63
C PHE A 386 1.64 -6.47 -3.41
N TYR A 387 1.26 -7.60 -2.82
CA TYR A 387 0.34 -7.62 -1.70
C TYR A 387 0.98 -7.03 -0.44
N THR A 388 0.26 -6.13 0.23
CA THR A 388 0.77 -5.30 1.34
C THR A 388 0.65 -5.95 2.73
N TYR A 389 0.01 -7.12 2.81
CA TYR A 389 -0.26 -7.79 4.08
C TYR A 389 0.16 -9.27 4.02
N THR A 390 1.27 -9.55 3.34
CA THR A 390 1.81 -10.92 3.21
C THR A 390 2.50 -11.38 4.48
N THR A 391 3.02 -10.45 5.30
CA THR A 391 3.81 -10.82 6.47
C THR A 391 2.97 -10.86 7.75
N TRP A 392 3.40 -11.70 8.69
CA TRP A 392 2.76 -11.83 10.01
C TRP A 392 2.64 -10.49 10.73
N ILE A 393 3.72 -9.69 10.73
CA ILE A 393 3.74 -8.40 11.41
C ILE A 393 2.76 -7.39 10.79
N GLU A 394 2.59 -7.39 9.47
CA GLU A 394 1.64 -6.50 8.80
C GLU A 394 0.19 -6.86 9.13
N GLN A 395 -0.12 -8.16 9.23
CA GLN A 395 -1.43 -8.63 9.66
C GLN A 395 -1.68 -8.39 11.15
N PHE A 396 -0.65 -8.48 11.98
CA PHE A 396 -0.71 -8.10 13.39
C PHE A 396 -0.97 -6.60 13.56
N ASN A 397 -0.34 -5.74 12.76
CA ASN A 397 -0.64 -4.30 12.75
C ASN A 397 -2.10 -4.04 12.36
N LEU A 398 -2.64 -4.78 11.38
CA LEU A 398 -4.06 -4.70 11.03
C LEU A 398 -4.98 -5.03 12.20
N LEU A 399 -4.64 -6.02 13.03
CA LEU A 399 -5.41 -6.34 14.24
C LEU A 399 -5.54 -5.12 15.15
N PHE A 400 -4.45 -4.39 15.43
CA PHE A 400 -4.49 -3.18 16.24
C PHE A 400 -5.35 -2.07 15.63
N VAL A 401 -5.31 -1.92 14.30
CA VAL A 401 -6.17 -0.97 13.59
C VAL A 401 -7.65 -1.37 13.68
N TYR A 402 -7.96 -2.66 13.64
CA TYR A 402 -9.32 -3.17 13.86
C TYR A 402 -9.78 -2.97 15.32
N LEU A 403 -8.92 -3.21 16.31
CA LEU A 403 -9.21 -2.93 17.72
C LEU A 403 -9.49 -1.43 17.94
N PHE A 404 -8.71 -0.55 17.32
CA PHE A 404 -8.96 0.88 17.31
C PHE A 404 -10.34 1.23 16.71
N CYS A 405 -10.69 0.60 15.57
CA CYS A 405 -12.00 0.76 14.94
C CYS A 405 -13.16 0.28 15.84
N ILE A 406 -13.00 -0.86 16.50
CA ILE A 406 -14.00 -1.42 17.43
C ILE A 406 -14.19 -0.45 18.60
N TYR A 407 -13.11 0.06 19.19
CA TYR A 407 -13.20 1.02 20.28
C TYR A 407 -13.92 2.32 19.86
N LEU A 408 -13.59 2.85 18.68
CA LEU A 408 -14.33 3.99 18.11
C LEU A 408 -15.81 3.70 17.91
N TYR A 409 -16.15 2.49 17.45
CA TYR A 409 -17.54 2.08 17.31
C TYR A 409 -18.24 2.06 18.67
N MET A 410 -17.63 1.48 19.71
CA MET A 410 -18.18 1.42 21.07
C MET A 410 -18.47 2.81 21.66
N LEU A 411 -17.56 3.79 21.47
CA LEU A 411 -17.77 5.18 21.89
C LEU A 411 -19.02 5.83 21.26
N LYS A 412 -19.45 5.38 20.08
CA LYS A 412 -20.68 5.85 19.44
C LYS A 412 -21.95 5.39 20.17
N PHE A 413 -21.93 4.20 20.79
CA PHE A 413 -23.10 3.57 21.41
C PHE A 413 -23.16 3.75 22.92
N GLY A 414 -22.04 4.01 23.60
CA GLY A 414 -21.95 4.08 25.06
C GLY A 414 -22.89 5.06 25.79
N ARG A 415 -23.50 6.04 25.09
CA ARG A 415 -24.52 6.92 25.69
C ARG A 415 -25.97 6.46 25.49
N LYS A 416 -26.28 5.57 24.54
CA LYS A 416 -27.68 5.13 24.34
C LYS A 416 -28.17 4.16 25.42
N THR A 417 -27.27 3.45 26.09
CA THR A 417 -27.57 2.51 27.17
C THR A 417 -27.57 3.16 28.56
N MET A 418 -26.83 4.26 28.75
CA MET A 418 -26.74 4.91 30.07
C MET A 418 -27.93 5.83 30.41
N PHE A 419 -28.71 6.26 29.41
CA PHE A 419 -29.92 7.08 29.58
C PHE A 419 -31.23 6.30 29.50
N ARG A 420 -31.19 4.96 29.50
CA ARG A 420 -32.38 4.10 29.57
C ARG A 420 -32.64 3.47 30.95
N TYR A 421 -31.78 3.77 31.93
CA TYR A 421 -31.88 3.30 33.32
C TYR A 421 -31.71 4.45 34.32
N ARG A 422 -32.51 5.52 34.17
CA ARG A 422 -32.83 6.45 35.26
C ARG A 422 -34.28 6.87 35.16
#